data_AF-A0A2E9BGU8-F1
#
_entry.id   AF-A0A2E9BGU8-F1
#
_cell.length_a   1.000
_cell.length_b   1.000
_cell.length_c   1.000
_cell.angle_alpha   90.00
_cell.angle_beta   90.00
_cell.angle_gamma   90.00
#
_symmetry.space_group_name_H-M   'P 1'
#
loop_
_entity.id
_entity.type
_entity.pdbx_description
1 polymer ?
#
loop_
_entity_poly.entity_id
_entity_poly.type
_entity_poly.pdbx_seq_one_letter_code
_entity_poly.pdbx_strand_id
1 'polypeptide(L)'
;MLAYPHLLAAFYQRFNAQDGSPVLAVLAMASAFAVTALGFAFAWRLGHAPRPTARSLTARRFAYLTVAAPPLFTFMGVLLYLMKIEGADAAVWTGLWTAAAAWVAMLQLTRRSDVDAVDEAGAAAGMQATRGLAALRVTHGISAAALIVVFLAPHLFNHLVAWLGDQAHQSLMLQLRKLYRHAWIEPALLLAMAFQLLSGLALWLPKTRRKANLFDVLQLASGIYLTFFIASHVNSVFVLARHFGVDTNWAWAVSAPAGLTGDAWSVRLIPHYAIAVFMLLGHLACGLRVVLLGHGVSDARAGRWAWIALAAATIVAIAISSAMLGARL
;
A
#
# COMPACT_ATOMS: atom_id res chain seq x y z
N MET A 1 -6.58 -11.18 -8.91
CA MET A 1 -5.27 -10.81 -9.49
C MET A 1 -5.35 -10.69 -11.00
N LEU A 2 -5.54 -11.80 -11.73
CA LEU A 2 -5.55 -11.79 -13.20
C LEU A 2 -6.58 -10.82 -13.80
N ALA A 3 -7.79 -10.76 -13.22
CA ALA A 3 -8.84 -9.86 -13.70
C ALA A 3 -8.56 -8.36 -13.46
N TYR A 4 -7.62 -8.00 -12.58
CA TYR A 4 -7.43 -6.60 -12.12
C TYR A 4 -7.29 -5.56 -13.25
N PRO A 5 -6.36 -5.70 -14.23
CA PRO A 5 -6.26 -4.77 -15.35
C PRO A 5 -7.54 -4.71 -16.20
N HIS A 6 -8.21 -5.85 -16.38
CA HIS A 6 -9.45 -5.92 -17.16
C HIS A 6 -10.62 -5.23 -16.47
N LEU A 7 -10.66 -5.25 -15.13
CA LEU A 7 -11.66 -4.52 -14.34
C LEU A 7 -11.46 -3.00 -14.46
N LEU A 8 -10.21 -2.54 -14.46
CA LEU A 8 -9.89 -1.12 -14.70
C LEU A 8 -10.23 -0.68 -16.13
N ALA A 9 -9.88 -1.50 -17.13
CA ALA A 9 -10.24 -1.24 -18.52
C ALA A 9 -11.77 -1.24 -18.72
N ALA A 10 -12.47 -2.19 -18.08
CA ALA A 10 -13.92 -2.27 -18.08
C ALA A 10 -14.59 -1.04 -17.46
N PHE A 11 -14.02 -0.48 -16.39
CA PHE A 11 -14.45 0.80 -15.83
C PHE A 11 -14.25 1.93 -16.84
N TYR A 12 -13.03 2.12 -17.35
CA TYR A 12 -12.69 3.19 -18.28
C TYR A 12 -13.60 3.20 -19.52
N GLN A 13 -13.77 2.04 -20.17
CA GLN A 13 -14.59 1.90 -21.37
C GLN A 13 -16.06 2.23 -21.10
N ARG A 14 -16.61 1.78 -19.97
CA ARG A 14 -18.03 2.02 -19.62
C ARG A 14 -18.29 3.43 -19.12
N PHE A 15 -17.33 4.03 -18.43
CA PHE A 15 -17.46 5.38 -17.90
C PHE A 15 -17.40 6.44 -19.02
N ASN A 16 -16.58 6.20 -20.06
CA ASN A 16 -16.36 7.17 -21.13
C ASN A 16 -17.13 6.85 -22.44
N ALA A 17 -17.89 5.75 -22.50
CA ALA A 17 -18.76 5.46 -23.64
C ALA A 17 -20.00 6.35 -23.66
N GLN A 18 -20.41 6.81 -24.84
CA GLN A 18 -21.62 7.64 -25.01
C GLN A 18 -22.88 6.93 -24.49
N ASP A 19 -23.02 5.63 -24.77
CA ASP A 19 -24.11 4.78 -24.26
C ASP A 19 -23.67 3.91 -23.08
N GLY A 20 -22.63 4.34 -22.36
CA GLY A 20 -22.07 3.61 -21.23
C GLY A 20 -23.05 3.53 -20.05
N SER A 21 -23.14 2.37 -19.39
CA SER A 21 -23.91 2.23 -18.16
C SER A 21 -23.08 2.67 -16.94
N PRO A 22 -23.46 3.76 -16.23
CA PRO A 22 -22.72 4.21 -15.04
C PRO A 22 -22.70 3.14 -13.94
N VAL A 23 -23.78 2.37 -13.81
CA VAL A 23 -23.87 1.26 -12.84
C VAL A 23 -22.82 0.20 -13.14
N LEU A 24 -22.68 -0.22 -14.41
CA LEU A 24 -21.67 -1.22 -14.78
C LEU A 24 -20.24 -0.68 -14.62
N ALA A 25 -20.01 0.61 -14.87
CA ALA A 25 -18.72 1.24 -14.59
C ALA A 25 -18.41 1.18 -13.09
N VAL A 26 -19.33 1.62 -12.23
CA VAL A 26 -19.18 1.56 -10.76
C VAL A 26 -18.92 0.13 -10.29
N LEU A 27 -19.65 -0.87 -10.82
CA LEU A 27 -19.43 -2.28 -10.49
C LEU A 27 -18.04 -2.78 -10.91
N ALA A 28 -17.53 -2.35 -12.07
CA ALA A 28 -16.19 -2.69 -12.51
C ALA A 28 -15.11 -2.09 -11.58
N MET A 29 -15.26 -0.81 -11.19
CA MET A 29 -14.36 -0.18 -10.23
C MET A 29 -14.47 -0.83 -8.84
N ALA A 30 -15.68 -1.07 -8.34
CA ALA A 30 -15.90 -1.76 -7.08
C ALA A 30 -15.26 -3.16 -7.07
N SER A 31 -15.32 -3.86 -8.20
CA SER A 31 -14.64 -5.15 -8.37
C SER A 31 -13.12 -5.01 -8.31
N ALA A 32 -12.54 -3.92 -8.84
CA ALA A 32 -11.11 -3.64 -8.72
C ALA A 32 -10.69 -3.44 -7.26
N PHE A 33 -11.50 -2.72 -6.46
CA PHE A 33 -11.31 -2.63 -5.00
C PHE A 33 -11.47 -3.99 -4.31
N ALA A 34 -12.45 -4.80 -4.74
CA ALA A 34 -12.74 -6.11 -4.17
C ALA A 34 -11.55 -7.08 -4.30
N VAL A 35 -10.70 -6.94 -5.31
CA VAL A 35 -9.46 -7.73 -5.43
C VAL A 35 -8.58 -7.59 -4.18
N THR A 36 -8.41 -6.36 -3.68
CA THR A 36 -7.66 -6.08 -2.45
C THR A 36 -8.35 -6.69 -1.23
N ALA A 37 -9.67 -6.52 -1.14
CA ALA A 37 -10.47 -7.04 -0.03
C ALA A 37 -10.45 -8.58 0.04
N LEU A 38 -10.51 -9.25 -1.11
CA LEU A 38 -10.38 -10.71 -1.20
C LEU A 38 -8.99 -11.17 -0.77
N GLY A 39 -7.93 -10.50 -1.21
CA GLY A 39 -6.56 -10.78 -0.73
C GLY A 39 -6.45 -10.68 0.79
N PHE A 40 -7.06 -9.63 1.37
CA PHE A 40 -7.12 -9.46 2.81
C PHE A 40 -7.90 -10.58 3.50
N ALA A 41 -9.08 -10.96 2.98
CA ALA A 41 -9.90 -12.04 3.52
C ALA A 41 -9.18 -13.41 3.50
N PHE A 42 -8.42 -13.70 2.44
CA PHE A 42 -7.59 -14.90 2.39
C PHE A 42 -6.43 -14.84 3.39
N ALA A 43 -5.74 -13.69 3.49
CA ALA A 43 -4.66 -13.50 4.47
C ALA A 43 -5.18 -13.62 5.92
N TRP A 44 -6.40 -13.13 6.18
CA TRP A 44 -7.13 -13.24 7.43
C TRP A 44 -7.37 -14.70 7.81
N ARG A 45 -8.04 -15.44 6.92
CA ARG A 45 -8.38 -16.84 7.11
C ARG A 45 -7.13 -17.71 7.34
N LEU A 46 -6.08 -17.50 6.55
CA LEU A 46 -4.82 -18.25 6.67
C LEU A 46 -4.01 -17.84 7.91
N GLY A 47 -4.14 -16.59 8.38
CA GLY A 47 -3.48 -16.11 9.59
C GLY A 47 -4.12 -16.59 10.91
N HIS A 48 -5.39 -17.02 10.86
CA HIS A 48 -6.13 -17.54 12.01
C HIS A 48 -5.79 -18.98 12.37
N ALA A 49 -5.21 -19.73 11.42
CA ALA A 49 -4.88 -21.13 11.61
C ALA A 49 -3.94 -21.33 12.82
N PRO A 50 -4.23 -22.27 13.74
CA PRO A 50 -3.44 -22.48 14.96
C PRO A 50 -1.97 -22.84 14.72
N ARG A 51 -1.68 -23.57 13.63
CA ARG A 51 -0.32 -23.96 13.24
C ARG A 51 -0.14 -23.75 11.72
N PRO A 52 0.56 -22.70 11.28
CA PRO A 52 0.79 -22.47 9.87
C PRO A 52 1.79 -23.49 9.30
N THR A 53 1.33 -24.37 8.40
CA THR A 53 2.20 -25.23 7.59
C THR A 53 2.98 -24.42 6.56
N ALA A 54 4.08 -24.98 6.01
CA ALA A 54 4.84 -24.34 4.93
C ALA A 54 3.98 -23.99 3.71
N ARG A 55 2.97 -24.82 3.41
CA ARG A 55 1.95 -24.62 2.38
C ARG A 55 1.06 -23.40 2.67
N SER A 56 0.51 -23.34 3.89
CA SER A 56 -0.34 -22.23 4.32
C SER A 56 0.43 -20.90 4.40
N LEU A 57 1.72 -20.93 4.77
CA LEU A 57 2.58 -19.74 4.80
C LEU A 57 2.79 -19.18 3.39
N THR A 58 3.09 -20.03 2.41
CA THR A 58 3.22 -19.61 1.00
C THR A 58 1.91 -18.99 0.50
N ALA A 59 0.77 -19.64 0.74
CA ALA A 59 -0.55 -19.12 0.35
C ALA A 59 -0.86 -17.78 1.05
N ARG A 60 -0.51 -17.64 2.33
CA ARG A 60 -0.73 -16.41 3.11
C ARG A 60 0.09 -15.25 2.58
N ARG A 61 1.36 -15.49 2.24
CA ARG A 61 2.24 -14.47 1.63
C ARG A 61 1.75 -14.06 0.25
N PHE A 62 1.26 -15.01 -0.54
CA PHE A 62 0.62 -14.72 -1.84
C PHE A 62 -0.66 -13.90 -1.67
N ALA A 63 -1.46 -14.16 -0.64
CA ALA A 63 -2.64 -13.36 -0.31
C ALA A 63 -2.26 -11.92 0.10
N TYR A 64 -1.16 -11.72 0.82
CA TYR A 64 -0.63 -10.38 1.09
C TYR A 64 -0.18 -9.65 -0.17
N LEU A 65 0.50 -10.34 -1.11
CA LEU A 65 0.80 -9.75 -2.43
C LEU A 65 -0.48 -9.40 -3.21
N THR A 66 -1.55 -10.18 -3.02
CA THR A 66 -2.87 -9.91 -3.59
C THR A 66 -3.50 -8.62 -3.03
N VAL A 67 -3.25 -8.28 -1.76
CA VAL A 67 -3.66 -6.97 -1.22
C VAL A 67 -2.95 -5.83 -1.95
N ALA A 68 -1.68 -6.02 -2.33
CA ALA A 68 -0.87 -5.01 -2.99
C ALA A 68 -1.12 -4.88 -4.51
N ALA A 69 -2.21 -5.42 -5.07
CA ALA A 69 -2.49 -5.30 -6.51
C ALA A 69 -2.40 -3.87 -7.05
N PRO A 70 -3.10 -2.89 -6.45
CA PRO A 70 -3.13 -1.54 -7.00
C PRO A 70 -1.75 -0.89 -7.11
N PRO A 71 -0.89 -0.87 -6.06
CA PRO A 71 0.44 -0.31 -6.18
C PRO A 71 1.38 -1.17 -7.02
N LEU A 72 1.23 -2.51 -7.04
CA LEU A 72 2.04 -3.36 -7.91
C LEU A 72 1.76 -3.08 -9.40
N PHE A 73 0.49 -2.97 -9.78
CA PHE A 73 0.10 -2.71 -11.17
C PHE A 73 0.52 -1.30 -11.62
N THR A 74 0.41 -0.33 -10.72
CA THR A 74 0.88 1.04 -10.98
C THR A 74 2.39 1.09 -11.11
N PHE A 75 3.14 0.47 -10.18
CA PHE A 75 4.60 0.39 -10.23
C PHE A 75 5.09 -0.26 -11.53
N MET A 76 4.52 -1.41 -11.89
CA MET A 76 4.84 -2.09 -13.15
C MET A 76 4.55 -1.20 -14.36
N GLY A 77 3.41 -0.52 -14.41
CA GLY A 77 3.09 0.41 -15.49
C GLY A 77 4.08 1.57 -15.61
N VAL A 78 4.55 2.11 -14.48
CA VAL A 78 5.60 3.15 -14.48
C VAL A 78 6.92 2.60 -15.02
N LEU A 79 7.31 1.37 -14.63
CA LEU A 79 8.52 0.74 -15.17
C LEU A 79 8.44 0.51 -16.68
N LEU A 80 7.31 -0.02 -17.17
CA LEU A 80 7.10 -0.23 -18.60
C LEU A 80 7.13 1.09 -19.37
N TYR A 81 6.51 2.14 -18.83
CA TYR A 81 6.58 3.48 -19.41
C TYR A 81 8.04 3.99 -19.51
N LEU A 82 8.83 3.84 -18.44
CA LEU A 82 10.25 4.22 -18.45
C LEU A 82 11.09 3.41 -19.46
N MET A 83 10.69 2.16 -19.72
CA MET A 83 11.27 1.30 -20.74
C MET A 83 10.75 1.57 -22.16
N LYS A 84 9.84 2.54 -22.33
CA LYS A 84 9.15 2.85 -23.60
C LYS A 84 8.36 1.65 -24.17
N ILE A 85 7.81 0.83 -23.28
CA ILE A 85 6.93 -0.28 -23.64
C ILE A 85 5.49 0.15 -23.37
N GLU A 86 4.78 0.50 -24.44
CA GLU A 86 3.41 0.99 -24.35
C GLU A 86 2.39 -0.13 -24.62
N GLY A 87 1.22 -0.06 -23.98
CA GLY A 87 0.11 -0.99 -24.22
C GLY A 87 0.31 -2.43 -23.72
N ALA A 88 1.48 -2.77 -23.14
CA ALA A 88 1.79 -4.13 -22.72
C ALA A 88 1.36 -4.45 -21.27
N ASP A 89 0.90 -3.47 -20.50
CA ASP A 89 0.62 -3.59 -19.06
C ASP A 89 -0.23 -4.81 -18.70
N ALA A 90 -1.36 -5.00 -19.39
CA ALA A 90 -2.28 -6.11 -19.11
C ALA A 90 -1.66 -7.47 -19.43
N ALA A 91 -0.89 -7.56 -20.52
CA ALA A 91 -0.22 -8.79 -20.93
C ALA A 91 0.91 -9.17 -19.96
N VAL A 92 1.77 -8.21 -19.61
CA VAL A 92 2.85 -8.39 -18.64
C VAL A 92 2.29 -8.78 -17.27
N TRP A 93 1.24 -8.08 -16.80
CA TRP A 93 0.57 -8.42 -15.55
C TRP A 93 0.04 -9.85 -15.56
N THR A 94 -0.69 -10.22 -16.61
CA THR A 94 -1.30 -11.55 -16.73
C THR A 94 -0.23 -12.63 -16.79
N GLY A 95 0.85 -12.42 -17.54
CA GLY A 95 1.99 -13.34 -17.61
C GLY A 95 2.66 -13.54 -16.25
N LEU A 96 3.03 -12.44 -15.57
CA LEU A 96 3.70 -12.48 -14.26
C LEU A 96 2.83 -13.19 -13.21
N TRP A 97 1.53 -12.87 -13.15
CA TRP A 97 0.64 -13.48 -12.16
C TRP A 97 0.25 -14.92 -12.48
N THR A 98 0.21 -15.30 -13.75
CA THR A 98 0.03 -16.70 -14.16
C THR A 98 1.25 -17.51 -13.76
N ALA A 99 2.46 -17.01 -14.03
CA ALA A 99 3.71 -17.64 -13.60
C ALA A 99 3.80 -17.74 -12.07
N ALA A 100 3.45 -16.67 -11.33
CA ALA A 100 3.44 -16.68 -9.88
C ALA A 100 2.40 -17.67 -9.31
N ALA A 101 1.21 -17.75 -9.89
CA ALA A 101 0.17 -18.70 -9.49
C ALA A 101 0.61 -20.15 -9.77
N ALA A 102 1.19 -20.41 -10.95
CA ALA A 102 1.74 -21.72 -11.31
C ALA A 102 2.89 -22.13 -10.38
N TRP A 103 3.80 -21.20 -10.07
CA TRP A 103 4.87 -21.41 -9.09
C TRP A 103 4.33 -21.75 -7.71
N VAL A 104 3.34 -20.99 -7.21
CA VAL A 104 2.70 -21.27 -5.94
C VAL A 104 2.03 -22.64 -5.97
N ALA A 105 1.27 -22.97 -7.01
CA ALA A 105 0.63 -24.28 -7.17
C ALA A 105 1.66 -25.42 -7.16
N MET A 106 2.77 -25.27 -7.89
CA MET A 106 3.88 -26.22 -7.89
C MET A 106 4.48 -26.38 -6.49
N LEU A 107 4.70 -25.29 -5.74
CA LEU A 107 5.15 -25.36 -4.34
C LEU A 107 4.13 -26.05 -3.42
N GLN A 108 2.82 -25.90 -3.67
CA GLN A 108 1.80 -26.61 -2.91
C GLN A 108 1.85 -28.11 -3.16
N LEU A 109 2.15 -28.55 -4.38
CA LEU A 109 2.23 -29.96 -4.76
C LEU A 109 3.54 -30.62 -4.28
N THR A 110 4.66 -29.90 -4.35
CA THR A 110 6.00 -30.44 -4.09
C THR A 110 6.43 -30.40 -2.63
N ARG A 111 5.96 -29.41 -1.85
CA ARG A 111 6.31 -29.35 -0.42
C ARG A 111 5.56 -30.43 0.34
N ARG A 112 6.29 -31.37 0.96
CA ARG A 112 5.71 -32.27 1.96
C ARG A 112 5.15 -31.45 3.12
N SER A 113 4.04 -31.90 3.66
CA SER A 113 3.43 -31.34 4.88
C SER A 113 4.26 -31.77 6.08
N ASP A 114 5.53 -31.39 6.13
CA ASP A 114 6.36 -31.68 7.29
C ASP A 114 5.97 -30.71 8.39
N VAL A 115 5.39 -31.28 9.44
CA VAL A 115 4.92 -30.59 10.64
C VAL A 115 6.10 -30.20 11.54
N ASP A 116 7.33 -30.68 11.28
CA ASP A 116 8.38 -30.74 12.31
C ASP A 116 9.73 -30.05 11.99
N ALA A 117 9.87 -29.27 10.91
CA ALA A 117 11.18 -28.73 10.50
C ALA A 117 11.54 -27.31 11.05
N VAL A 118 10.81 -26.79 12.04
CA VAL A 118 11.02 -25.41 12.54
C VAL A 118 11.66 -25.35 13.94
N ASP A 119 11.64 -26.44 14.72
CA ASP A 119 11.79 -26.33 16.18
C ASP A 119 13.21 -26.50 16.76
N GLU A 120 14.15 -27.25 16.17
CA GLU A 120 15.38 -27.61 16.93
C GLU A 120 16.66 -26.81 16.60
N ALA A 121 16.87 -26.37 15.36
CA ALA A 121 18.11 -25.64 14.99
C ALA A 121 18.07 -24.12 15.32
N GLY A 122 16.92 -23.57 15.70
CA GLY A 122 16.67 -22.13 15.83
C GLY A 122 16.82 -21.53 17.23
N ALA A 123 16.99 -22.35 18.27
CA ALA A 123 16.83 -21.90 19.66
C ALA A 123 17.93 -20.94 20.16
N ALA A 124 19.20 -21.20 19.81
CA ALA A 124 20.33 -20.35 20.24
C ALA A 124 20.51 -19.11 19.33
N ALA A 125 20.40 -19.27 18.01
CA ALA A 125 20.39 -18.16 17.04
C ALA A 125 19.16 -17.23 17.21
N GLY A 126 18.08 -17.76 17.80
CA GLY A 126 16.83 -17.06 18.06
C GLY A 126 16.93 -15.93 19.08
N MET A 127 17.78 -16.02 20.11
CA MET A 127 17.89 -14.96 21.14
C MET A 127 18.57 -13.68 20.61
N GLN A 128 19.60 -13.81 19.78
CA GLN A 128 20.27 -12.65 19.17
C GLN A 128 19.43 -12.08 18.02
N ALA A 129 18.78 -12.94 17.23
CA ALA A 129 17.80 -12.52 16.22
C ALA A 129 16.58 -11.81 16.82
N THR A 130 16.09 -12.24 17.99
CA THR A 130 14.96 -11.59 18.69
C THR A 130 15.33 -10.23 19.25
N ARG A 131 16.54 -10.06 19.82
CA ARG A 131 17.06 -8.75 20.25
C ARG A 131 17.24 -7.79 19.07
N GLY A 132 17.83 -8.27 17.96
CA GLY A 132 18.00 -7.47 16.75
C GLY A 132 16.67 -7.00 16.15
N LEU A 133 15.66 -7.88 16.09
CA LEU A 133 14.32 -7.53 15.63
C LEU A 133 13.59 -6.57 16.57
N ALA A 134 13.83 -6.65 17.88
CA ALA A 134 13.25 -5.73 18.85
C ALA A 134 13.81 -4.31 18.67
N ALA A 135 15.13 -4.17 18.55
CA ALA A 135 15.77 -2.90 18.26
C ALA A 135 15.30 -2.33 16.91
N LEU A 136 15.27 -3.16 15.86
CA LEU A 136 14.79 -2.77 14.53
C LEU A 136 13.35 -2.25 14.57
N ARG A 137 12.47 -2.90 15.34
CA ARG A 137 11.07 -2.46 15.52
C ARG A 137 11.00 -1.09 16.19
N VAL A 138 11.81 -0.83 17.21
CA VAL A 138 11.86 0.48 17.88
C VAL A 138 12.37 1.55 16.92
N THR A 139 13.49 1.30 16.23
CA THR A 139 14.05 2.26 15.27
C THR A 139 13.09 2.53 14.11
N HIS A 140 12.40 1.50 13.59
CA HIS A 140 11.35 1.63 12.58
C HIS A 140 10.21 2.55 13.05
N GLY A 141 9.76 2.38 14.30
CA GLY A 141 8.75 3.23 14.92
C GLY A 141 9.21 4.68 15.09
N ILE A 142 10.45 4.91 15.53
CA ILE A 142 11.03 6.26 15.69
C ILE A 142 11.15 6.97 14.33
N SER A 143 11.70 6.29 13.31
CA SER A 143 11.78 6.87 11.96
C SER A 143 10.39 7.11 11.36
N ALA A 144 9.39 6.29 11.72
CA ALA A 144 8.02 6.51 11.27
C ALA A 144 7.43 7.77 11.94
N ALA A 145 7.65 7.96 13.24
CA ALA A 145 7.24 9.17 13.94
C ALA A 145 7.89 10.44 13.34
N ALA A 146 9.18 10.40 13.03
CA ALA A 146 9.88 11.49 12.35
C ALA A 146 9.26 11.79 10.97
N LEU A 147 9.01 10.76 10.16
CA LEU A 147 8.34 10.91 8.87
C LEU A 147 6.93 11.48 8.99
N ILE A 148 6.17 11.11 10.02
CA ILE A 148 4.83 11.64 10.27
C ILE A 148 4.89 13.15 10.47
N VAL A 149 5.76 13.61 11.37
CA VAL A 149 5.86 15.03 11.74
C VAL A 149 6.39 15.86 10.58
N VAL A 150 7.46 15.39 9.92
CA VAL A 150 8.15 16.18 8.89
C VAL A 150 7.42 16.13 7.56
N PHE A 151 6.81 14.99 7.19
CA PHE A 151 6.33 14.79 5.83
C PHE A 151 4.88 14.29 5.76
N LEU A 152 4.52 13.15 6.35
CA LEU A 152 3.24 12.50 6.06
C LEU A 152 2.04 13.31 6.54
N ALA A 153 2.08 13.88 7.76
CA ALA A 153 0.95 14.66 8.26
C ALA A 153 0.75 15.96 7.45
N PRO A 154 1.78 16.80 7.21
CA PRO A 154 1.58 17.99 6.37
C PRO A 154 1.29 17.63 4.90
N HIS A 155 1.81 16.51 4.38
CA HIS A 155 1.51 16.04 3.03
C HIS A 155 0.04 15.62 2.86
N LEU A 156 -0.49 14.80 3.77
CA LEU A 156 -1.92 14.41 3.74
C LEU A 156 -2.82 15.62 4.00
N PHE A 157 -2.42 16.53 4.90
CA PHE A 157 -3.15 17.77 5.13
C PHE A 157 -3.22 18.63 3.86
N ASN A 158 -2.13 18.76 3.11
CA ASN A 158 -2.12 19.48 1.85
C ASN A 158 -3.09 18.87 0.82
N HIS A 159 -3.18 17.54 0.75
CA HIS A 159 -4.19 16.87 -0.10
C HIS A 159 -5.63 17.15 0.36
N LEU A 160 -5.89 17.23 1.66
CA LEU A 160 -7.21 17.61 2.18
C LEU A 160 -7.58 19.05 1.83
N VAL A 161 -6.60 19.96 1.82
CA VAL A 161 -6.80 21.37 1.43
C VAL A 161 -7.27 21.50 -0.03
N ALA A 162 -7.10 20.49 -0.88
CA ALA A 162 -7.61 20.51 -2.25
C ALA A 162 -9.15 20.59 -2.35
N TRP A 163 -9.90 20.29 -1.27
CA TRP A 163 -11.34 20.60 -1.20
C TRP A 163 -11.63 22.09 -1.33
N LEU A 164 -10.72 22.95 -0.86
CA LEU A 164 -10.80 24.41 -0.97
C LEU A 164 -10.35 24.94 -2.34
N GLY A 165 -9.98 24.04 -3.25
CA GLY A 165 -9.57 24.37 -4.61
C GLY A 165 -8.06 24.23 -4.85
N ASP A 166 -7.73 24.16 -6.14
CA ASP A 166 -6.40 23.85 -6.64
C ASP A 166 -5.36 24.89 -6.19
N GLN A 167 -5.74 26.17 -6.12
CA GLN A 167 -4.87 27.27 -5.68
C GLN A 167 -4.51 27.16 -4.19
N ALA A 168 -5.46 26.76 -3.34
CA ALA A 168 -5.22 26.58 -1.91
C ALA A 168 -4.21 25.44 -1.67
N HIS A 169 -4.44 24.29 -2.33
CA HIS A 169 -3.49 23.18 -2.34
C HIS A 169 -2.12 23.63 -2.86
N GLN A 170 -2.07 24.36 -3.98
CA GLN A 170 -0.81 24.78 -4.59
C GLN A 170 -0.03 25.75 -3.70
N SER A 171 -0.70 26.70 -3.05
CA SER A 171 -0.06 27.66 -2.13
C SER A 171 0.61 26.95 -0.96
N LEU A 172 -0.11 26.06 -0.28
CA LEU A 172 0.45 25.28 0.82
C LEU A 172 1.55 24.32 0.34
N MET A 173 1.35 23.65 -0.80
CA MET A 173 2.36 22.78 -1.40
C MET A 173 3.67 23.53 -1.66
N LEU A 174 3.64 24.75 -2.19
CA LEU A 174 4.85 25.55 -2.44
C LEU A 174 5.60 25.90 -1.16
N GLN A 175 4.90 26.13 -0.05
CA GLN A 175 5.52 26.35 1.26
C GLN A 175 6.18 25.06 1.77
N LEU A 176 5.46 23.95 1.75
CA LEU A 176 5.98 22.64 2.18
C LEU A 176 7.19 22.20 1.33
N ARG A 177 7.18 22.50 0.02
CA ARG A 177 8.30 22.20 -0.89
C ARG A 177 9.60 22.88 -0.49
N LYS A 178 9.58 24.06 0.15
CA LYS A 178 10.81 24.70 0.66
C LYS A 178 11.52 23.81 1.68
N LEU A 179 10.74 23.14 2.53
CA LEU A 179 11.25 22.16 3.50
C LEU A 179 11.63 20.85 2.81
N TYR A 180 10.72 20.26 2.03
CA TYR A 180 10.91 18.93 1.45
C TYR A 180 12.03 18.84 0.44
N ARG A 181 12.29 19.94 -0.28
CA ARG A 181 13.33 20.04 -1.33
C ARG A 181 14.61 20.69 -0.83
N HIS A 182 14.73 20.89 0.48
CA HIS A 182 15.96 21.40 1.08
C HIS A 182 17.09 20.37 0.93
N ALA A 183 18.31 20.83 0.63
CA ALA A 183 19.45 19.99 0.24
C ALA A 183 19.77 18.85 1.24
N TRP A 184 19.47 19.05 2.53
CA TRP A 184 19.68 18.05 3.57
C TRP A 184 18.42 17.25 3.92
N ILE A 185 17.23 17.83 3.74
CA ILE A 185 15.97 17.20 4.16
C ILE A 185 15.50 16.22 3.09
N GLU A 186 15.62 16.57 1.82
CA GLU A 186 15.24 15.70 0.71
C GLU A 186 15.94 14.33 0.76
N PRO A 187 17.29 14.24 0.83
CA PRO A 187 17.96 12.95 0.96
C PRO A 187 17.66 12.25 2.28
N ALA A 188 17.49 12.98 3.39
CA ALA A 188 17.14 12.39 4.68
C ALA A 188 15.74 11.74 4.64
N LEU A 189 14.76 12.38 4.00
CA LEU A 189 13.43 11.82 3.78
C LEU A 189 13.49 10.56 2.91
N LEU A 190 14.26 10.59 1.82
CA LEU A 190 14.45 9.42 0.95
C LEU A 190 15.11 8.26 1.68
N LEU A 191 16.16 8.51 2.47
CA LEU A 191 16.81 7.50 3.29
C LEU A 191 15.87 6.95 4.36
N ALA A 192 15.10 7.80 5.02
CA ALA A 192 14.11 7.38 6.00
C ALA A 192 13.01 6.51 5.36
N MET A 193 12.51 6.88 4.17
CA MET A 193 11.56 6.05 3.42
C MET A 193 12.19 4.71 3.00
N ALA A 194 13.40 4.71 2.44
CA ALA A 194 14.11 3.48 2.10
C ALA A 194 14.31 2.58 3.33
N PHE A 195 14.67 3.17 4.48
CA PHE A 195 14.75 2.47 5.74
C PHE A 195 13.40 1.86 6.16
N GLN A 196 12.28 2.60 6.04
CA GLN A 196 10.94 2.07 6.33
C GLN A 196 10.62 0.83 5.48
N LEU A 197 10.98 0.85 4.19
CA LEU A 197 10.73 -0.25 3.27
C LEU A 197 11.53 -1.49 3.67
N LEU A 198 12.84 -1.34 3.85
CA LEU A 198 13.73 -2.45 4.15
C LEU A 198 13.48 -3.03 5.55
N SER A 199 13.37 -2.17 6.56
CA SER A 199 13.07 -2.61 7.94
C SER A 199 11.66 -3.19 8.06
N GLY A 200 10.67 -2.63 7.36
CA GLY A 200 9.31 -3.16 7.30
C GLY A 200 9.27 -4.57 6.72
N LEU A 201 9.95 -4.82 5.60
CA LEU A 201 10.06 -6.17 5.01
C LEU A 201 10.79 -7.16 5.94
N ALA A 202 11.87 -6.73 6.59
CA ALA A 202 12.60 -7.53 7.56
C ALA A 202 11.74 -7.92 8.77
N LEU A 203 10.87 -7.01 9.25
CA LEU A 203 9.92 -7.28 10.33
C LEU A 203 8.71 -8.12 9.86
N TRP A 204 8.29 -7.95 8.61
CA TRP A 204 7.16 -8.66 8.00
C TRP A 204 7.44 -10.15 7.84
N LEU A 205 8.64 -10.52 7.35
CA LEU A 205 9.04 -11.90 7.07
C LEU A 205 8.81 -12.87 8.25
N PRO A 206 9.36 -12.63 9.46
CA PRO A 206 9.16 -13.51 10.60
C PRO A 206 7.73 -13.41 11.16
N LYS A 207 7.08 -12.23 11.07
CA LYS A 207 5.74 -12.04 11.62
C LYS A 207 4.67 -12.81 10.83
N THR A 208 4.86 -13.05 9.53
CA THR A 208 3.96 -13.91 8.72
C THR A 208 3.90 -15.37 9.17
N ARG A 209 4.91 -15.85 9.93
CA ARG A 209 4.98 -17.23 10.44
C ARG A 209 4.14 -17.45 11.71
N ARG A 210 3.65 -16.38 12.31
CA ARG A 210 2.90 -16.44 13.58
C ARG A 210 1.40 -16.41 13.33
N LYS A 211 0.62 -17.02 14.23
CA LYS A 211 -0.82 -16.77 14.32
C LYS A 211 -1.05 -15.27 14.45
N ALA A 212 -2.06 -14.75 13.75
CA ALA A 212 -2.31 -13.33 13.67
C ALA A 212 -3.79 -13.03 13.90
N ASN A 213 -4.07 -12.04 14.75
CA ASN A 213 -5.40 -11.45 14.90
C ASN A 213 -5.63 -10.34 13.85
N LEU A 214 -6.76 -9.62 13.93
CA LEU A 214 -7.19 -8.70 12.88
C LEU A 214 -6.24 -7.55 12.68
N PHE A 215 -5.78 -6.98 13.77
CA PHE A 215 -4.79 -5.92 13.75
C PHE A 215 -3.45 -6.40 13.22
N ASP A 216 -3.04 -7.64 13.51
CA ASP A 216 -1.82 -8.21 12.94
C ASP A 216 -1.91 -8.41 11.44
N VAL A 217 -3.03 -8.93 10.95
CA VAL A 217 -3.25 -9.13 9.51
C VAL A 217 -3.33 -7.78 8.80
N LEU A 218 -3.99 -6.78 9.39
CA LEU A 218 -4.04 -5.42 8.88
C LEU A 218 -2.67 -4.74 8.86
N GLN A 219 -1.86 -4.86 9.92
CA GLN A 219 -0.48 -4.34 9.92
C GLN A 219 0.37 -4.97 8.81
N LEU A 220 0.27 -6.29 8.63
CA LEU A 220 1.03 -7.02 7.61
C LEU A 220 0.56 -6.70 6.19
N ALA A 221 -0.75 -6.60 5.98
CA ALA A 221 -1.37 -6.26 4.70
C ALA A 221 -1.05 -4.83 4.29
N SER A 222 -1.20 -3.87 5.22
CA SER A 222 -0.82 -2.48 4.98
C SER A 222 0.69 -2.33 4.77
N GLY A 223 1.53 -3.04 5.53
CA GLY A 223 2.99 -2.95 5.36
C GLY A 223 3.47 -3.39 3.98
N ILE A 224 2.94 -4.50 3.44
CA ILE A 224 3.29 -4.93 2.08
C ILE A 224 2.70 -4.00 1.02
N TYR A 225 1.48 -3.49 1.23
CA TYR A 225 0.86 -2.51 0.34
C TYR A 225 1.72 -1.24 0.26
N LEU A 226 2.12 -0.70 1.40
CA LEU A 226 2.94 0.51 1.52
C LEU A 226 4.33 0.33 0.94
N THR A 227 4.91 -0.87 1.03
CA THR A 227 6.21 -1.17 0.39
C THR A 227 6.15 -0.87 -1.10
N PHE A 228 5.16 -1.41 -1.81
CA PHE A 228 5.00 -1.18 -3.25
C PHE A 228 4.45 0.21 -3.55
N PHE A 229 3.58 0.75 -2.69
CA PHE A 229 3.05 2.10 -2.86
C PHE A 229 4.17 3.14 -2.81
N ILE A 230 5.01 3.12 -1.78
CA ILE A 230 6.11 4.08 -1.65
C ILE A 230 7.11 3.90 -2.79
N ALA A 231 7.47 2.66 -3.15
CA ALA A 231 8.36 2.40 -4.29
C ALA A 231 7.79 2.99 -5.59
N SER A 232 6.50 2.77 -5.87
CA SER A 232 5.80 3.35 -7.01
C SER A 232 5.75 4.88 -6.95
N HIS A 233 5.32 5.42 -5.82
CA HIS A 233 5.02 6.83 -5.67
C HIS A 233 6.29 7.70 -5.71
N VAL A 234 7.34 7.28 -4.99
CA VAL A 234 8.64 7.97 -5.01
C VAL A 234 9.28 7.88 -6.40
N ASN A 235 9.21 6.72 -7.07
CA ASN A 235 9.72 6.58 -8.43
C ASN A 235 8.99 7.52 -9.41
N SER A 236 7.65 7.64 -9.31
CA SER A 236 6.88 8.56 -10.13
C SER A 236 7.23 10.03 -9.87
N VAL A 237 7.47 10.42 -8.62
CA VAL A 237 7.80 11.82 -8.28
C VAL A 237 9.22 12.20 -8.70
N PHE A 238 10.20 11.34 -8.45
CA PHE A 238 11.62 11.67 -8.67
C PHE A 238 12.11 11.29 -10.07
N VAL A 239 11.79 10.08 -10.53
CA VAL A 239 12.27 9.59 -11.82
C VAL A 239 11.33 10.04 -12.92
N LEU A 240 10.03 9.75 -12.83
CA LEU A 240 9.12 10.07 -13.92
C LEU A 240 8.85 11.57 -14.07
N ALA A 241 8.64 12.30 -12.97
CA ALA A 241 8.32 13.71 -13.07
C ALA A 241 9.58 14.58 -13.10
N ARG A 242 10.43 14.50 -12.07
CA ARG A 242 11.54 15.45 -11.91
C ARG A 242 12.68 15.25 -12.92
N HIS A 243 13.04 14.02 -13.29
CA HIS A 243 14.04 13.79 -14.35
C HIS A 243 13.58 14.38 -15.70
N PHE A 244 12.28 14.35 -15.97
CA PHE A 244 11.66 14.85 -17.20
C PHE A 244 11.12 16.29 -17.08
N GLY A 245 11.44 17.00 -15.99
CA GLY A 245 11.07 18.41 -15.80
C GLY A 245 9.58 18.68 -15.54
N VAL A 246 8.79 17.65 -15.23
CA VAL A 246 7.36 17.78 -14.94
C VAL A 246 7.15 18.22 -13.48
N ASP A 247 6.32 19.25 -13.28
CA ASP A 247 5.97 19.71 -11.94
C ASP A 247 4.95 18.80 -11.27
N THR A 248 5.33 18.23 -10.11
CA THR A 248 4.47 17.34 -9.30
C THR A 248 3.44 18.11 -8.48
N ASN A 249 2.60 18.88 -9.16
CA ASN A 249 1.54 19.69 -8.56
C ASN A 249 0.19 18.94 -8.56
N TRP A 250 -0.89 19.64 -8.19
CA TRP A 250 -2.22 19.06 -8.14
C TRP A 250 -2.68 18.52 -9.50
N ALA A 251 -2.47 19.29 -10.58
CA ALA A 251 -2.81 18.89 -11.94
C ALA A 251 -2.14 17.56 -12.33
N TRP A 252 -0.86 17.40 -12.00
CA TRP A 252 -0.16 16.13 -12.18
C TRP A 252 -0.75 14.99 -11.33
N ALA A 253 -1.07 15.26 -10.05
CA ALA A 253 -1.60 14.26 -9.14
C ALA A 253 -2.98 13.71 -9.55
N VAL A 254 -3.80 14.54 -10.19
CA VAL A 254 -5.14 14.16 -10.67
C VAL A 254 -5.19 13.84 -12.17
N SER A 255 -4.04 13.78 -12.85
CA SER A 255 -3.96 13.56 -14.31
C SER A 255 -4.73 14.59 -15.14
N ALA A 256 -4.72 15.86 -14.74
CA ALA A 256 -5.36 16.92 -15.51
C ALA A 256 -4.69 17.09 -16.89
N PRO A 257 -5.45 17.45 -17.95
CA PRO A 257 -6.89 17.78 -17.92
C PRO A 257 -7.83 16.57 -18.01
N ALA A 258 -7.32 15.37 -18.33
CA ALA A 258 -8.15 14.18 -18.50
C ALA A 258 -8.83 13.73 -17.19
N GLY A 259 -8.22 14.04 -16.05
CA GLY A 259 -8.69 13.58 -14.75
C GLY A 259 -8.38 12.10 -14.52
N LEU A 260 -8.68 11.60 -13.33
CA LEU A 260 -8.44 10.20 -12.98
C LEU A 260 -9.36 9.21 -13.73
N THR A 261 -10.45 9.69 -14.32
CA THR A 261 -11.45 8.86 -15.01
C THR A 261 -11.39 8.97 -16.53
N GLY A 262 -10.81 10.04 -17.08
CA GLY A 262 -10.82 10.33 -18.52
C GLY A 262 -9.64 9.75 -19.29
N ASP A 263 -8.72 9.05 -18.63
CA ASP A 263 -7.57 8.38 -19.28
C ASP A 263 -7.43 6.92 -18.82
N ALA A 264 -7.20 6.02 -19.78
CA ALA A 264 -7.11 4.58 -19.57
C ALA A 264 -5.93 4.19 -18.67
N TRP A 265 -4.85 4.98 -18.66
CA TRP A 265 -3.75 4.75 -17.73
C TRP A 265 -4.13 5.21 -16.32
N SER A 266 -4.73 6.39 -16.19
CA SER A 266 -4.99 7.10 -14.94
C SER A 266 -6.06 6.46 -14.05
N VAL A 267 -6.99 5.68 -14.61
CA VAL A 267 -8.00 4.97 -13.80
C VAL A 267 -7.40 4.03 -12.75
N ARG A 268 -6.16 3.55 -12.95
CA ARG A 268 -5.44 2.73 -11.95
C ARG A 268 -5.09 3.51 -10.69
N LEU A 269 -4.94 4.83 -10.80
CA LEU A 269 -4.57 5.70 -9.69
C LEU A 269 -5.67 5.81 -8.64
N ILE A 270 -6.94 5.58 -9.02
CA ILE A 270 -8.09 5.64 -8.11
C ILE A 270 -7.95 4.64 -6.96
N PRO A 271 -7.91 3.30 -7.19
CA PRO A 271 -7.68 2.35 -6.10
C PRO A 271 -6.26 2.42 -5.52
N HIS A 272 -5.28 2.88 -6.30
CA HIS A 272 -3.91 3.06 -5.83
C HIS A 272 -3.81 4.13 -4.73
N TYR A 273 -4.40 5.31 -4.91
CA TYR A 273 -4.34 6.37 -3.90
C TYR A 273 -5.34 6.15 -2.76
N ALA A 274 -6.58 5.80 -3.08
CA ALA A 274 -7.63 5.64 -2.07
C ALA A 274 -7.26 4.60 -1.01
N ILE A 275 -6.78 3.44 -1.46
CA ILE A 275 -6.36 2.37 -0.55
C ILE A 275 -5.03 2.72 0.13
N ALA A 276 -4.11 3.43 -0.53
CA ALA A 276 -2.86 3.84 0.10
C ALA A 276 -3.05 4.71 1.34
N VAL A 277 -3.93 5.71 1.27
CA VAL A 277 -4.21 6.59 2.42
C VAL A 277 -4.77 5.76 3.59
N PHE A 278 -5.75 4.89 3.32
CA PHE A 278 -6.30 3.99 4.34
C PHE A 278 -5.23 3.05 4.91
N MET A 279 -4.42 2.42 4.05
CA MET A 279 -3.37 1.49 4.48
C MET A 279 -2.28 2.20 5.27
N LEU A 280 -1.90 3.43 4.92
CA LEU A 280 -0.94 4.23 5.68
C LEU A 280 -1.45 4.50 7.08
N LEU A 281 -2.63 5.12 7.21
CA LEU A 281 -3.19 5.48 8.50
C LEU A 281 -3.57 4.25 9.33
N GLY A 282 -4.04 3.17 8.68
CA GLY A 282 -4.31 1.89 9.32
C GLY A 282 -3.05 1.18 9.83
N HIS A 283 -1.93 1.29 9.10
CA HIS A 283 -0.62 0.80 9.55
C HIS A 283 -0.13 1.56 10.79
N LEU A 284 -0.37 2.87 10.83
CA LEU A 284 -0.04 3.70 11.99
C LEU A 284 -0.96 3.38 13.18
N ALA A 285 -2.26 3.18 12.95
CA ALA A 285 -3.22 2.79 13.98
C ALA A 285 -2.87 1.46 14.63
N CYS A 286 -2.58 0.44 13.83
CA CYS A 286 -2.18 -0.87 14.32
C CYS A 286 -0.77 -0.83 14.95
N GLY A 287 0.14 0.02 14.45
CA GLY A 287 1.43 0.29 15.08
C GLY A 287 1.30 0.95 16.47
N LEU A 288 0.46 1.97 16.60
CA LEU A 288 0.13 2.61 17.87
C LEU A 288 -0.45 1.60 18.86
N ARG A 289 -1.34 0.70 18.40
CA ARG A 289 -1.87 -0.38 19.24
C ARG A 289 -0.75 -1.25 19.83
N VAL A 290 0.25 -1.60 19.02
CA VAL A 290 1.43 -2.36 19.48
C VAL A 290 2.23 -1.58 20.53
N VAL A 291 2.41 -0.27 20.34
CA VAL A 291 3.08 0.60 21.31
C VAL A 291 2.30 0.67 22.62
N LEU A 292 0.97 0.88 22.58
CA LEU A 292 0.11 0.96 23.76
C LEU A 292 0.15 -0.34 24.58
N LEU A 293 0.04 -1.49 23.91
CA LEU A 293 0.17 -2.80 24.55
C LEU A 293 1.55 -3.00 25.20
N GLY A 294 2.61 -2.53 24.53
CA GLY A 294 3.97 -2.56 25.07
C GLY A 294 4.18 -1.71 26.31
N HIS A 295 3.31 -0.72 26.56
CA HIS A 295 3.33 0.15 27.74
C HIS A 295 2.22 -0.20 28.75
N GLY A 296 1.69 -1.42 28.72
CA GLY A 296 0.76 -1.93 29.74
C GLY A 296 -0.69 -1.48 29.58
N VAL A 297 -1.07 -0.83 28.47
CA VAL A 297 -2.47 -0.53 28.19
C VAL A 297 -3.23 -1.83 27.91
N SER A 298 -4.42 -2.00 28.48
CA SER A 298 -5.22 -3.20 28.29
C SER A 298 -5.63 -3.42 26.83
N ASP A 299 -5.78 -4.69 26.43
CA ASP A 299 -6.12 -5.07 25.05
C ASP A 299 -7.42 -4.43 24.56
N ALA A 300 -8.44 -4.38 25.41
CA ALA A 300 -9.72 -3.74 25.11
C ALA A 300 -9.58 -2.23 24.84
N ARG A 301 -8.76 -1.52 25.64
CA ARG A 301 -8.54 -0.07 25.46
C ARG A 301 -7.68 0.22 24.24
N ALA A 302 -6.60 -0.54 24.04
CA ALA A 302 -5.75 -0.41 22.86
C ALA A 302 -6.54 -0.74 21.57
N GLY A 303 -7.40 -1.77 21.61
CA GLY A 303 -8.30 -2.12 20.51
C GLY A 303 -9.32 -1.02 20.19
N ARG A 304 -9.90 -0.37 21.21
CA ARG A 304 -10.82 0.76 21.02
C ARG A 304 -10.14 1.92 20.29
N TRP A 305 -8.95 2.31 20.72
CA TRP A 305 -8.19 3.38 20.06
C TRP A 305 -7.81 3.02 18.61
N ALA A 306 -7.42 1.76 18.37
CA ALA A 306 -7.14 1.30 17.02
C ALA A 306 -8.37 1.40 16.11
N TRP A 307 -9.56 1.02 16.59
CA TRP A 307 -10.81 1.14 15.83
C TRP A 307 -11.20 2.59 15.54
N ILE A 308 -11.07 3.49 16.52
CA ILE A 308 -11.31 4.92 16.33
C ILE A 308 -10.37 5.48 15.25
N ALA A 309 -9.09 5.15 15.34
CA ALA A 309 -8.09 5.58 14.35
C ALA A 309 -8.37 5.00 12.96
N LEU A 310 -8.85 3.75 12.85
CA LEU A 310 -9.26 3.15 11.59
C LEU A 310 -10.51 3.81 10.98
N ALA A 311 -11.48 4.20 11.80
CA ALA A 311 -12.63 4.96 11.34
C ALA A 311 -12.21 6.33 10.79
N ALA A 312 -11.34 7.05 11.51
CA ALA A 312 -10.76 8.31 11.05
C ALA A 312 -9.95 8.13 9.76
N ALA A 313 -9.17 7.05 9.64
CA ALA A 313 -8.42 6.71 8.43
C ALA A 313 -9.33 6.57 7.20
N THR A 314 -10.48 5.91 7.36
CA THR A 314 -11.47 5.76 6.29
C THR A 314 -12.05 7.12 5.86
N ILE A 315 -12.39 7.98 6.82
CA ILE A 315 -12.92 9.33 6.53
C ILE A 315 -11.89 10.14 5.74
N VAL A 316 -10.63 10.17 6.19
CA VAL A 316 -9.55 10.89 5.49
C VAL A 316 -9.32 10.34 4.09
N ALA A 317 -9.30 9.01 3.93
CA ALA A 317 -9.15 8.38 2.61
C ALA A 317 -10.29 8.77 1.65
N ILE A 318 -11.53 8.78 2.12
CA ILE A 318 -12.70 9.21 1.33
C ILE A 318 -12.63 10.71 0.98
N ALA A 319 -12.25 11.56 1.94
CA ALA A 319 -12.14 13.00 1.73
C ALA A 319 -11.08 13.31 0.66
N ILE A 320 -9.87 12.74 0.78
CA ILE A 320 -8.81 12.92 -0.22
C ILE A 320 -9.23 12.36 -1.58
N SER A 321 -9.78 11.14 -1.62
CA SER A 321 -10.17 10.50 -2.89
C SER A 321 -11.26 11.27 -3.61
N SER A 322 -12.26 11.79 -2.89
CA SER A 322 -13.32 12.61 -3.47
C SER A 322 -12.78 13.96 -3.99
N ALA A 323 -11.82 14.58 -3.27
CA ALA A 323 -11.11 15.77 -3.75
C ALA A 323 -10.45 15.52 -5.11
N MET A 324 -9.71 14.41 -5.22
CA MET A 324 -8.98 14.02 -6.43
C MET A 324 -9.92 13.68 -7.59
N LEU A 325 -11.15 13.27 -7.30
CA LEU A 325 -12.21 13.02 -8.28
C LEU A 325 -13.03 14.28 -8.61
N GLY A 326 -12.69 15.44 -8.03
CA GLY A 326 -13.29 16.73 -8.39
C GLY A 326 -14.28 17.31 -7.37
N ALA A 327 -14.54 16.65 -6.24
CA ALA A 327 -15.38 17.23 -5.18
C ALA A 327 -14.72 18.48 -4.56
N ARG A 328 -15.53 19.50 -4.24
CA ARG A 328 -15.12 20.79 -3.68
C ARG A 328 -16.13 21.26 -2.61
N LEU A 329 -15.70 22.17 -1.72
CA LEU A 329 -16.54 22.87 -0.74
C LEU A 329 -17.13 24.16 -1.29
#